data_AF-A0A1M3EX23-F1
#
_entry.id   AF-A0A1M3EX23-F1
#
_cell.length_a   1.000
_cell.length_b   1.000
_cell.length_c   1.000
_cell.angle_alpha   90.00
_cell.angle_beta   90.00
_cell.angle_gamma   90.00
#
_symmetry.space_group_name_H-M   'P 1'
#
loop_
_entity.id
_entity.type
_entity.pdbx_description
1 polymer ?
#
loop_
_entity_poly.entity_id
_entity_poly.type
_entity_poly.pdbx_seq_one_letter_code
_entity_poly.pdbx_strand_id
1 'polypeptide(L)'
;MPAVVELHSADLPTWTAAVAWTTLGLGLACALLIVVDVLRRPQRMAVMAVVWPLTALFGSLLWTAAYLRWGRGARRGHDQHRREPPMAVAVVIGTSHCGAGCALGDLVAEWLIVALPAVAVAGGYRWIFADRLYAGWVLDFALAFGIGIAFQYFAIAPMRHLSRREGLRAAVTADALSITAWQVGMYGTMALAQLAVVPALAGGRLAVASPQFWAVMQVAMVVGFVTAYPVNWWLIRAGVKERM
;
A
#
# COMPACT_ATOMS: atom_id res chain seq x y z
N MET A 1 33.23 -1.00 0.32
CA MET A 1 32.24 -0.32 -0.56
C MET A 1 32.10 1.10 -0.05
N PRO A 2 32.19 2.14 -0.91
CA PRO A 2 31.95 3.50 -0.48
C PRO A 2 30.55 3.60 0.12
N ALA A 3 30.39 4.44 1.14
CA ALA A 3 29.08 4.70 1.73
C ALA A 3 28.16 5.25 0.63
N VAL A 4 26.98 4.64 0.48
CA VAL A 4 25.95 5.18 -0.42
C VAL A 4 25.57 6.56 0.10
N VAL A 5 25.64 7.58 -0.76
CA VAL A 5 25.24 8.95 -0.41
C VAL A 5 23.73 8.99 -0.28
N GLU A 6 23.23 9.27 0.92
CA GLU A 6 21.83 9.58 1.16
C GLU A 6 21.58 11.07 0.89
N LEU A 7 20.62 11.34 0.00
CA LEU A 7 20.21 12.66 -0.42
C LEU A 7 18.99 13.09 0.38
N HIS A 8 19.09 14.25 1.01
CA HIS A 8 18.00 14.94 1.68
C HIS A 8 17.47 16.07 0.79
N SER A 9 16.39 16.72 1.24
CA SER A 9 15.77 17.80 0.46
C SER A 9 16.71 18.95 0.11
N ALA A 10 17.73 19.19 0.95
CA ALA A 10 18.71 20.26 0.74
C ALA A 10 19.69 19.95 -0.40
N ASP A 11 19.86 18.68 -0.76
CA ASP A 11 20.78 18.22 -1.80
C ASP A 11 20.14 18.23 -3.20
N LEU A 12 18.84 18.56 -3.28
CA LEU A 12 18.04 18.48 -4.49
C LEU A 12 17.47 19.85 -4.88
N PRO A 13 17.16 20.08 -6.17
CA PRO A 13 16.51 21.31 -6.61
C PRO A 13 15.20 21.56 -5.84
N THR A 14 14.98 22.80 -5.40
CA THR A 14 13.85 23.19 -4.53
C THR A 14 12.46 22.86 -5.11
N TRP A 15 12.32 22.89 -6.43
CA TRP A 15 11.08 22.51 -7.10
C TRP A 15 10.69 21.05 -6.84
N THR A 16 11.65 20.14 -6.63
CA THR A 16 11.37 18.72 -6.32
C THR A 16 10.68 18.59 -4.96
N ALA A 17 11.13 19.37 -3.98
CA ALA A 17 10.51 19.41 -2.65
C ALA A 17 9.10 20.01 -2.72
N ALA A 18 8.90 21.06 -3.53
CA ALA A 18 7.58 21.67 -3.72
C ALA A 18 6.59 20.66 -4.34
N VAL A 19 7.00 19.93 -5.38
CA VAL A 19 6.19 18.87 -5.98
C VAL A 19 5.88 17.78 -4.95
N ALA A 20 6.89 17.27 -4.25
CA ALA A 20 6.72 16.21 -3.26
C ALA A 20 5.76 16.60 -2.14
N TRP A 21 5.93 17.78 -1.54
CA TRP A 21 5.00 18.26 -0.51
C TRP A 21 3.58 18.48 -1.03
N THR A 22 3.44 18.91 -2.29
CA THR A 22 2.12 19.08 -2.91
C THR A 22 1.40 17.74 -3.05
N THR A 23 2.08 16.69 -3.53
CA THR A 23 1.46 15.38 -3.72
C THR A 23 1.18 14.67 -2.40
N LEU A 24 2.08 14.79 -1.42
CA LEU A 24 1.88 14.26 -0.07
C LEU A 24 0.76 14.99 0.67
N GLY A 25 0.74 16.32 0.59
CA GLY A 25 -0.32 17.15 1.18
C GLY A 25 -1.70 16.84 0.58
N LEU A 26 -1.77 16.64 -0.74
CA LEU A 26 -3.00 16.22 -1.41
C LEU A 26 -3.45 14.83 -0.96
N GLY A 27 -2.54 13.87 -0.86
CA GLY A 27 -2.84 12.52 -0.36
C GLY A 27 -3.36 12.54 1.08
N LEU A 28 -2.71 13.31 1.95
CA LEU A 28 -3.11 13.49 3.34
C LEU A 28 -4.49 14.16 3.44
N ALA A 29 -4.74 15.23 2.69
CA ALA A 29 -6.04 15.90 2.67
C ALA A 29 -7.14 14.94 2.22
N CYS A 30 -6.91 14.16 1.16
CA CYS A 30 -7.82 13.12 0.68
C CYS A 30 -8.10 12.06 1.77
N ALA A 31 -7.05 11.54 2.41
CA ALA A 31 -7.18 10.54 3.47
C ALA A 31 -7.99 11.08 4.66
N LEU A 32 -7.72 12.31 5.11
CA LEU A 32 -8.46 12.96 6.19
C LEU A 32 -9.94 13.18 5.84
N LEU A 33 -10.24 13.59 4.61
CA LEU A 33 -11.62 13.73 4.13
C LEU A 33 -12.37 12.40 4.20
N ILE A 34 -11.73 11.30 3.79
CA ILE A 34 -12.32 9.96 3.87
C ILE A 34 -12.51 9.54 5.33
N VAL A 35 -11.52 9.76 6.21
CA VAL A 35 -11.65 9.46 7.65
C VAL A 35 -12.85 10.17 8.24
N VAL A 36 -12.98 11.50 8.01
CA VAL A 36 -14.12 12.29 8.51
C VAL A 36 -15.44 11.74 7.97
N ASP A 37 -15.50 11.36 6.70
CA ASP A 37 -16.72 10.82 6.10
C ASP A 37 -17.08 9.44 6.66
N VAL A 38 -16.10 8.55 6.84
CA VAL A 38 -16.28 7.21 7.43
C VAL A 38 -16.73 7.29 8.89
N LEU A 39 -16.21 8.24 9.67
CA LEU A 39 -16.67 8.47 11.05
C LEU A 39 -18.14 8.91 11.11
N ARG A 40 -18.60 9.66 10.10
CA ARG A 40 -20.01 10.08 9.95
C ARG A 40 -20.88 9.00 9.32
N ARG A 41 -20.30 8.12 8.50
CA ARG A 41 -20.94 7.07 7.70
C ARG A 41 -20.17 5.76 7.85
N PRO A 42 -20.38 5.02 8.97
CA PRO A 42 -19.63 3.82 9.25
C PRO A 42 -19.70 2.80 8.11
N GLN A 43 -18.55 2.17 7.83
CA GLN A 43 -18.44 1.11 6.83
C GLN A 43 -19.05 -0.19 7.35
N ARG A 44 -19.66 -0.97 6.46
CA ARG A 44 -20.18 -2.31 6.80
C ARG A 44 -19.06 -3.28 7.14
N MET A 45 -17.99 -3.25 6.33
CA MET A 45 -16.75 -3.97 6.62
C MET A 45 -15.78 -3.02 7.33
N ALA A 46 -15.52 -3.27 8.61
CA ALA A 46 -14.69 -2.40 9.45
C ALA A 46 -13.29 -2.17 8.85
N VAL A 47 -12.70 -3.18 8.19
CA VAL A 47 -11.40 -3.06 7.51
C VAL A 47 -11.40 -1.98 6.44
N MET A 48 -12.52 -1.82 5.71
CA MET A 48 -12.62 -0.79 4.66
C MET A 48 -12.59 0.64 5.22
N ALA A 49 -12.91 0.84 6.50
CA ALA A 49 -12.74 2.12 7.17
C ALA A 49 -11.27 2.57 7.22
N VAL A 50 -10.33 1.62 7.17
CA VAL A 50 -8.88 1.85 7.20
C VAL A 50 -8.30 1.80 5.79
N VAL A 51 -8.76 0.87 4.94
CA VAL A 51 -8.28 0.72 3.55
C VAL A 51 -8.50 1.98 2.72
N TRP A 52 -9.68 2.61 2.81
CA TRP A 52 -9.97 3.79 1.98
C TRP A 52 -9.05 4.98 2.29
N PRO A 53 -8.83 5.38 3.56
CA PRO A 53 -7.84 6.40 3.89
C PRO A 53 -6.42 6.04 3.45
N LEU A 54 -5.96 4.82 3.70
CA LEU A 54 -4.60 4.40 3.37
C LEU A 54 -4.35 4.46 1.85
N THR A 55 -5.31 4.00 1.06
CA THR A 55 -5.18 4.04 -0.40
C THR A 55 -5.29 5.44 -0.98
N ALA A 56 -5.97 6.37 -0.29
CA ALA A 56 -5.95 7.77 -0.65
C ALA A 56 -4.60 8.45 -0.42
N LEU A 57 -3.72 7.92 0.44
CA LEU A 57 -2.38 8.48 0.64
C LEU A 57 -1.53 8.44 -0.64
N PHE A 58 -1.61 7.36 -1.42
CA PHE A 58 -0.92 7.27 -2.72
C PHE A 58 -1.84 7.60 -3.90
N GLY A 59 -3.11 7.20 -3.83
CA GLY A 59 -4.09 7.37 -4.89
C GLY A 59 -4.72 8.75 -4.97
N SER A 60 -4.61 9.54 -3.89
CA SER A 60 -5.10 10.91 -3.78
C SER A 60 -6.54 11.06 -4.32
N LEU A 61 -6.73 11.93 -5.32
CA LEU A 61 -8.03 12.25 -5.90
C LEU A 61 -8.71 11.04 -6.56
N LEU A 62 -7.94 10.15 -7.19
CA LEU A 62 -8.47 8.99 -7.90
C LEU A 62 -9.14 8.01 -6.93
N TRP A 63 -8.47 7.71 -5.82
CA TRP A 63 -9.03 6.83 -4.79
C TRP A 63 -10.14 7.50 -3.98
N THR A 64 -10.08 8.82 -3.81
CA THR A 64 -11.20 9.57 -3.23
C THR A 64 -12.44 9.50 -4.12
N ALA A 65 -12.29 9.63 -5.44
CA ALA A 65 -13.39 9.47 -6.37
C ALA A 65 -13.94 8.03 -6.35
N ALA A 66 -13.07 7.02 -6.32
CA ALA A 66 -13.47 5.61 -6.19
C ALA A 66 -14.23 5.35 -4.87
N TYR A 67 -13.76 5.91 -3.76
CA TYR A 67 -14.43 5.87 -2.46
C TYR A 67 -15.83 6.48 -2.55
N LEU A 68 -15.94 7.72 -3.05
CA LEU A 68 -17.23 8.43 -3.14
C LEU A 68 -18.25 7.70 -4.03
N ARG A 69 -17.79 7.01 -5.07
CA ARG A 69 -18.64 6.30 -6.04
C ARG A 69 -19.04 4.90 -5.57
N TRP A 70 -18.10 4.14 -5.02
CA TRP A 70 -18.27 2.71 -4.75
C TRP A 70 -18.14 2.33 -3.28
N GLY A 71 -17.27 3.01 -2.53
CA GLY A 71 -16.93 2.67 -1.14
C GLY A 71 -17.69 3.43 -0.05
N ARG A 72 -18.43 4.49 -0.39
CA ARG A 72 -19.07 5.35 0.60
C ARG A 72 -20.26 4.65 1.27
N GLY A 73 -20.23 4.60 2.61
CA GLY A 73 -21.32 4.01 3.40
C GLY A 73 -22.66 4.74 3.25
N ALA A 74 -23.75 3.98 3.36
CA ALA A 74 -25.10 4.54 3.38
C ALA A 74 -25.30 5.49 4.58
N ARG A 75 -26.29 6.39 4.49
CA ARG A 75 -26.74 7.16 5.67
C ARG A 75 -27.35 6.16 6.65
N ARG A 76 -27.04 6.30 7.95
CA ARG A 76 -27.65 5.48 9.02
C ARG A 76 -29.17 5.44 8.81
N GLY A 77 -29.75 4.23 8.72
CA GLY A 77 -31.19 4.02 8.54
C GLY A 77 -31.68 3.76 7.10
N HIS A 78 -30.80 3.75 6.09
CA HIS A 78 -31.15 3.31 4.74
C HIS A 78 -30.43 2.01 4.35
N ASP A 79 -31.16 0.90 4.33
CA ASP A 79 -30.70 -0.35 3.73
C ASP A 79 -30.70 -0.21 2.20
N GLN A 80 -29.51 -0.06 1.61
CA GLN A 80 -29.34 -0.25 0.18
C GLN A 80 -29.15 -1.74 -0.11
N HIS A 81 -30.17 -2.37 -0.69
CA HIS A 81 -29.98 -3.58 -1.49
C HIS A 81 -29.09 -3.24 -2.69
N ARG A 82 -27.77 -3.40 -2.51
CA ARG A 82 -26.82 -3.17 -3.60
C ARG A 82 -26.62 -4.47 -4.36
N ARG A 83 -26.86 -4.37 -5.68
CA ARG A 83 -26.47 -5.38 -6.67
C ARG A 83 -24.97 -5.63 -6.55
N GLU A 84 -24.54 -6.86 -6.83
CA GLU A 84 -23.13 -7.21 -6.90
C GLU A 84 -22.37 -6.19 -7.76
N PRO A 85 -21.23 -5.68 -7.29
CA PRO A 85 -20.46 -4.72 -8.06
C PRO A 85 -19.98 -5.37 -9.37
N PRO A 86 -19.90 -4.61 -10.47
CA PRO A 86 -19.27 -5.09 -11.69
C PRO A 86 -17.85 -5.59 -11.39
N MET A 87 -17.39 -6.62 -12.11
CA MET A 87 -16.10 -7.27 -11.90
C MET A 87 -14.95 -6.27 -11.73
N ALA A 88 -14.88 -5.25 -12.60
CA ALA A 88 -13.83 -4.24 -12.54
C ALA A 88 -13.80 -3.49 -11.20
N VAL A 89 -14.97 -3.19 -10.62
CA VAL A 89 -15.10 -2.50 -9.33
C VAL A 89 -14.70 -3.44 -8.19
N ALA A 90 -15.13 -4.69 -8.23
CA ALA A 90 -14.72 -5.70 -7.25
C ALA A 90 -13.19 -5.88 -7.24
N VAL A 91 -12.55 -5.90 -8.41
CA VAL A 91 -11.09 -5.95 -8.54
C VAL A 91 -10.45 -4.69 -7.99
N VAL A 92 -10.95 -3.49 -8.31
CA VAL A 92 -10.42 -2.23 -7.73
C VAL A 92 -10.45 -2.27 -6.20
N ILE A 93 -11.56 -2.71 -5.60
CA ILE A 93 -11.71 -2.81 -4.14
C ILE A 93 -10.73 -3.86 -3.58
N GLY A 94 -10.70 -5.06 -4.17
CA GLY A 94 -9.82 -6.15 -3.74
C GLY A 94 -8.32 -5.84 -3.88
N THR A 95 -7.93 -5.10 -4.91
CA THR A 95 -6.55 -4.63 -5.11
C THR A 95 -6.22 -3.44 -4.19
N SER A 96 -7.18 -2.56 -3.91
CA SER A 96 -7.01 -1.49 -2.92
C SER A 96 -6.77 -2.05 -1.52
N HIS A 97 -7.41 -3.17 -1.21
CA HIS A 97 -7.28 -3.84 0.07
C HIS A 97 -5.85 -4.39 0.31
N CYS A 98 -5.26 -5.12 -0.64
CA CYS A 98 -3.87 -5.56 -0.52
C CYS A 98 -2.88 -4.39 -0.57
N GLY A 99 -3.17 -3.38 -1.41
CA GLY A 99 -2.39 -2.15 -1.50
C GLY A 99 -2.34 -1.34 -0.21
N ALA A 100 -3.44 -1.27 0.54
CA ALA A 100 -3.47 -0.64 1.85
C ALA A 100 -2.55 -1.36 2.85
N GLY A 101 -2.52 -2.69 2.80
CA GLY A 101 -1.60 -3.49 3.62
C GLY A 101 -0.14 -3.19 3.29
N CYS A 102 0.19 -3.09 2.00
CA CYS A 102 1.54 -2.72 1.54
C CYS A 102 1.92 -1.30 1.97
N ALA A 103 1.03 -0.33 1.74
CA ALA A 103 1.27 1.06 2.14
C ALA A 103 1.49 1.22 3.65
N LEU A 104 0.70 0.52 4.49
CA LEU A 104 0.91 0.56 5.93
C LEU A 104 2.17 -0.19 6.36
N GLY A 105 2.47 -1.32 5.72
CA GLY A 105 3.69 -2.10 5.96
C GLY A 105 4.94 -1.28 5.74
N ASP A 106 5.08 -0.69 4.55
CA ASP A 106 6.23 0.15 4.19
C ASP A 106 6.33 1.38 5.10
N LEU A 107 5.20 2.03 5.42
CA LEU A 107 5.20 3.19 6.31
C LEU A 107 5.69 2.82 7.72
N VAL A 108 5.28 1.68 8.25
CA VAL A 108 5.76 1.21 9.56
C VAL A 108 7.22 0.79 9.49
N ALA A 109 7.59 -0.02 8.50
CA ALA A 109 8.91 -0.62 8.36
C ALA A 109 10.00 0.44 8.12
N GLU A 110 9.81 1.32 7.15
CA GLU A 110 10.79 2.33 6.77
C GLU A 110 11.02 3.34 7.91
N TRP A 111 9.96 3.81 8.57
CA TRP A 111 10.09 4.69 9.73
C TRP A 111 10.69 3.98 10.95
N LEU A 112 10.42 2.68 11.13
CA LEU A 112 11.04 1.89 12.19
C LEU A 112 12.55 1.72 11.96
N ILE A 113 12.99 1.52 10.71
CA ILE A 113 14.42 1.43 10.36
C ILE A 113 15.10 2.78 10.53
N VAL A 114 14.44 3.88 10.17
CA VAL A 114 14.96 5.24 10.41
C VAL A 114 15.15 5.48 11.92
N ALA A 115 14.14 5.14 12.74
CA ALA A 115 14.20 5.35 14.18
C ALA A 115 15.16 4.39 14.90
N LEU A 116 15.22 3.14 14.45
CA LEU A 116 16.02 2.06 15.04
C LEU A 116 16.78 1.29 13.94
N PRO A 117 17.92 1.81 13.43
CA PRO A 117 18.64 1.20 12.31
C PRO A 117 19.08 -0.25 12.52
N ALA A 118 19.19 -0.69 13.78
CA ALA A 118 19.48 -2.09 14.12
C ALA A 118 18.40 -3.07 13.65
N VAL A 119 17.15 -2.60 13.48
CA VAL A 119 16.03 -3.44 12.99
C VAL A 119 16.33 -3.99 11.60
N ALA A 120 17.09 -3.27 10.75
CA ALA A 120 17.49 -3.76 9.44
C ALA A 120 18.28 -5.08 9.48
N VAL A 121 18.92 -5.42 10.62
CA VAL A 121 19.59 -6.72 10.81
C VAL A 121 18.58 -7.87 10.72
N ALA A 122 17.37 -7.71 11.25
CA ALA A 122 16.31 -8.72 11.12
C ALA A 122 15.92 -8.96 9.65
N GLY A 123 16.03 -7.93 8.81
CA GLY A 123 15.80 -8.00 7.37
C GLY A 123 16.95 -8.60 6.55
N GLY A 124 18.08 -8.96 7.17
CA GLY A 124 19.23 -9.51 6.46
C GLY A 124 20.46 -8.61 6.44
N TYR A 125 20.42 -7.41 7.01
CA TYR A 125 21.56 -6.49 6.94
C TYR A 125 22.79 -7.07 7.63
N ARG A 126 23.93 -7.10 6.92
CA ARG A 126 25.25 -7.63 7.32
C ARG A 126 25.41 -9.16 7.38
N TRP A 127 24.37 -9.94 7.09
CA TRP A 127 24.48 -11.41 7.00
C TRP A 127 23.90 -12.00 5.71
N ILE A 128 22.89 -11.37 5.11
CA ILE A 128 22.42 -11.67 3.75
C ILE A 128 22.80 -10.53 2.79
N PHE A 129 22.52 -9.28 3.19
CA PHE A 129 22.68 -8.10 2.34
C PHE A 129 23.75 -7.16 2.88
N ALA A 130 24.59 -6.66 1.97
CA ALA A 130 25.55 -5.60 2.26
C ALA A 130 24.88 -4.21 2.29
N ASP A 131 23.77 -4.04 1.57
CA ASP A 131 23.05 -2.77 1.41
C ASP A 131 21.77 -2.78 2.28
N ARG A 132 21.53 -1.68 3.02
CA ARG A 132 20.37 -1.54 3.90
C ARG A 132 19.05 -1.52 3.14
N LEU A 133 19.07 -1.04 1.90
CA LEU A 133 17.87 -0.94 1.06
C LEU A 133 17.21 -2.32 0.88
N TYR A 134 17.98 -3.36 0.56
CA TYR A 134 17.42 -4.70 0.37
C TYR A 134 16.93 -5.33 1.68
N ALA A 135 17.61 -5.06 2.80
CA ALA A 135 17.17 -5.53 4.10
C ALA A 135 15.86 -4.85 4.54
N GLY A 136 15.70 -3.56 4.22
CA GLY A 136 14.43 -2.84 4.38
C GLY A 136 13.31 -3.52 3.60
N TRP A 137 13.52 -3.80 2.31
CA TRP A 137 12.52 -4.43 1.46
C TRP A 137 12.06 -5.82 1.93
N VAL A 138 12.92 -6.57 2.63
CA VAL A 138 12.50 -7.84 3.25
C VAL A 138 11.53 -7.58 4.41
N LEU A 139 11.81 -6.58 5.24
CA LEU A 139 10.95 -6.21 6.36
C LEU A 139 9.63 -5.58 5.88
N ASP A 140 9.71 -4.69 4.89
CA ASP A 140 8.56 -4.12 4.19
C ASP A 140 7.65 -5.23 3.68
N PHE A 141 8.23 -6.21 2.95
CA PHE A 141 7.46 -7.33 2.41
C PHE A 141 6.82 -8.17 3.52
N ALA A 142 7.56 -8.48 4.57
CA ALA A 142 7.06 -9.27 5.68
C ALA A 142 5.90 -8.57 6.41
N LEU A 143 6.02 -7.27 6.66
CA LEU A 143 4.98 -6.46 7.30
C LEU A 143 3.78 -6.26 6.37
N ALA A 144 4.01 -5.93 5.10
CA ALA A 144 2.97 -5.82 4.08
C ALA A 144 2.16 -7.12 3.95
N PHE A 145 2.85 -8.25 3.88
CA PHE A 145 2.23 -9.57 3.79
C PHE A 145 1.41 -9.91 5.05
N GLY A 146 1.97 -9.67 6.23
CA GLY A 146 1.28 -9.89 7.50
C GLY A 146 0.03 -9.02 7.68
N ILE A 147 0.15 -7.72 7.40
CA ILE A 147 -0.96 -6.76 7.48
C ILE A 147 -2.03 -7.08 6.41
N GLY A 148 -1.61 -7.37 5.18
CA GLY A 148 -2.52 -7.75 4.09
C GLY A 148 -3.34 -8.99 4.44
N ILE A 149 -2.69 -10.04 4.95
CA ILE A 149 -3.38 -11.25 5.45
C ILE A 149 -4.35 -10.90 6.59
N ALA A 150 -3.94 -10.04 7.54
CA ALA A 150 -4.80 -9.64 8.64
C ALA A 150 -6.06 -8.92 8.13
N PHE A 151 -5.89 -7.95 7.23
CA PHE A 151 -7.01 -7.27 6.58
C PHE A 151 -7.92 -8.29 5.87
N GLN A 152 -7.33 -9.26 5.15
CA GLN A 152 -8.10 -10.18 4.31
C GLN A 152 -8.84 -11.20 5.16
N TYR A 153 -8.25 -11.61 6.28
CA TYR A 153 -8.88 -12.44 7.28
C TYR A 153 -10.12 -11.76 7.86
N PHE A 154 -10.00 -10.50 8.28
CA PHE A 154 -11.13 -9.75 8.84
C PHE A 154 -12.21 -9.39 7.80
N ALA A 155 -11.89 -9.44 6.51
CA ALA A 155 -12.88 -9.35 5.43
C ALA A 155 -13.58 -10.70 5.17
N ILE A 156 -12.83 -11.78 4.92
CA ILE A 156 -13.38 -13.08 4.47
C ILE A 156 -14.07 -13.83 5.61
N ALA A 157 -13.46 -13.89 6.81
CA ALA A 157 -13.96 -14.78 7.86
C ALA A 157 -15.42 -14.49 8.26
N PRO A 158 -15.86 -13.22 8.41
CA PRO A 158 -17.26 -12.90 8.67
C PRO A 158 -18.18 -13.18 7.47
N MET A 159 -17.70 -13.02 6.24
CA MET A 159 -18.50 -13.25 5.02
C MET A 159 -18.83 -14.72 4.81
N ARG A 160 -17.87 -15.60 5.08
CA ARG A 160 -17.99 -17.06 4.86
C ARG A 160 -18.27 -17.85 6.14
N HIS A 161 -18.41 -17.18 7.29
CA HIS A 161 -18.59 -17.82 8.60
C HIS A 161 -17.54 -18.92 8.90
N LEU A 162 -16.29 -18.66 8.54
CA LEU A 162 -15.20 -19.64 8.65
C LEU A 162 -14.65 -19.75 10.07
N SER A 163 -14.13 -20.92 10.43
CA SER A 163 -13.29 -21.05 11.62
C SER A 163 -11.99 -20.25 11.48
N ARG A 164 -11.29 -19.99 12.60
CA ARG A 164 -10.04 -19.21 12.60
C ARG A 164 -8.99 -19.77 11.62
N ARG A 165 -8.83 -21.09 11.56
CA ARG A 165 -7.84 -21.75 10.70
C ARG A 165 -8.22 -21.66 9.22
N GLU A 166 -9.48 -21.88 8.91
CA GLU A 166 -10.00 -21.80 7.54
C GLU A 166 -9.97 -20.36 7.03
N GLY A 167 -10.34 -19.39 7.87
CA GLY A 167 -10.24 -17.97 7.56
C GLY A 167 -8.81 -17.55 7.27
N LEU A 168 -7.83 -17.99 8.08
CA LEU A 168 -6.42 -17.68 7.83
C LEU A 168 -5.94 -18.30 6.52
N ARG A 169 -6.26 -19.57 6.28
CA ARG A 169 -5.92 -20.24 5.01
C ARG A 169 -6.54 -19.52 3.81
N ALA A 170 -7.79 -19.12 3.92
CA ALA A 170 -8.49 -18.38 2.87
C ALA A 170 -7.83 -17.00 2.63
N ALA A 171 -7.48 -16.28 3.69
CA ALA A 171 -6.80 -14.98 3.59
C ALA A 171 -5.45 -15.09 2.89
N VAL A 172 -4.61 -16.05 3.29
CA VAL A 172 -3.31 -16.31 2.65
C VAL A 172 -3.50 -16.67 1.18
N THR A 173 -4.43 -17.57 0.88
CA THR A 173 -4.65 -18.04 -0.50
C THR A 173 -5.20 -16.92 -1.40
N ALA A 174 -6.05 -16.04 -0.86
CA ALA A 174 -6.63 -14.93 -1.59
C ALA A 174 -5.61 -13.82 -1.88
N ASP A 175 -4.70 -13.53 -0.95
CA ASP A 175 -3.86 -12.33 -1.05
C ASP A 175 -2.40 -12.60 -1.44
N ALA A 176 -1.87 -13.81 -1.25
CA ALA A 176 -0.43 -14.08 -1.45
C ALA A 176 0.07 -13.69 -2.85
N LEU A 177 -0.61 -14.13 -3.91
CA LEU A 177 -0.21 -13.80 -5.27
C LEU A 177 -0.45 -12.32 -5.59
N SER A 178 -1.50 -11.71 -5.04
CA SER A 178 -1.80 -10.29 -5.26
C SER A 178 -0.80 -9.35 -4.60
N ILE A 179 -0.40 -9.64 -3.36
CA ILE A 179 0.65 -8.88 -2.65
C ILE A 179 1.97 -9.08 -3.37
N THR A 180 2.32 -10.32 -3.76
CA THR A 180 3.55 -10.57 -4.52
C THR A 180 3.60 -9.76 -5.82
N ALA A 181 2.50 -9.73 -6.58
CA ALA A 181 2.40 -8.94 -7.79
C ALA A 181 2.48 -7.43 -7.54
N TRP A 182 1.90 -6.94 -6.43
CA TRP A 182 2.04 -5.56 -6.01
C TRP A 182 3.51 -5.20 -5.76
N GLN A 183 4.20 -6.02 -4.97
CA GLN A 183 5.60 -5.79 -4.61
C GLN A 183 6.52 -5.82 -5.83
N VAL A 184 6.24 -6.66 -6.84
CA VAL A 184 7.00 -6.63 -8.12
C VAL A 184 6.90 -5.25 -8.79
N GLY A 185 5.70 -4.67 -8.90
CA GLY A 185 5.53 -3.36 -9.52
C GLY A 185 6.12 -2.22 -8.68
N MET A 186 5.85 -2.27 -7.37
CA MET A 186 6.29 -1.26 -6.42
C MET A 186 7.82 -1.27 -6.21
N TYR A 187 8.40 -2.42 -5.87
CA TYR A 187 9.86 -2.54 -5.74
C TYR A 187 10.57 -2.37 -7.07
N GLY A 188 9.99 -2.80 -8.20
CA GLY A 188 10.54 -2.51 -9.51
C GLY A 188 10.68 -1.01 -9.77
N THR A 189 9.64 -0.24 -9.41
CA THR A 189 9.65 1.23 -9.52
C THR A 189 10.64 1.87 -8.55
N MET A 190 10.67 1.42 -7.29
CA MET A 190 11.63 1.92 -6.30
C MET A 190 13.07 1.56 -6.64
N ALA A 191 13.33 0.38 -7.21
CA ALA A 191 14.63 -0.04 -7.71
C ALA A 191 15.09 0.87 -8.85
N LEU A 192 14.22 1.12 -9.83
CA LEU A 192 14.53 2.02 -10.94
C LEU A 192 14.88 3.42 -10.42
N ALA A 193 14.11 3.96 -9.47
CA ALA A 193 14.37 5.26 -8.89
C ALA A 193 15.67 5.30 -8.07
N GLN A 194 15.82 4.41 -7.10
CA GLN A 194 16.90 4.43 -6.10
C GLN A 194 18.22 3.88 -6.61
N LEU A 195 18.21 2.99 -7.62
CA LEU A 195 19.43 2.32 -8.09
C LEU A 195 19.90 2.83 -9.47
N ALA A 196 19.04 3.50 -10.23
CA ALA A 196 19.39 3.99 -11.57
C ALA A 196 19.15 5.50 -11.72
N VAL A 197 17.89 5.96 -11.61
CA VAL A 197 17.53 7.34 -11.99
C VAL A 197 18.13 8.38 -11.06
N VAL A 198 17.90 8.27 -9.74
CA VAL A 198 18.40 9.25 -8.78
C VAL A 198 19.93 9.22 -8.69
N PRO A 199 20.60 8.05 -8.65
CA PRO A 199 22.06 8.00 -8.73
C PRO A 199 22.64 8.66 -9.98
N ALA A 200 22.02 8.45 -11.15
CA ALA A 200 22.49 9.06 -12.41
C ALA A 200 22.29 10.57 -12.45
N LEU A 201 21.23 11.10 -11.82
CA LEU A 201 20.88 12.52 -11.88
C LEU A 201 21.47 13.36 -10.73
N ALA A 202 21.64 12.77 -9.56
CA ALA A 202 21.98 13.47 -8.32
C ALA A 202 23.11 12.81 -7.50
N GLY A 203 23.70 11.70 -7.98
CA GLY A 203 24.88 11.10 -7.36
C GLY A 203 24.63 10.34 -6.06
N GLY A 204 23.37 10.07 -5.70
CA GLY A 204 23.00 9.39 -4.46
C GLY A 204 21.60 8.76 -4.51
N ARG A 205 21.06 8.45 -3.33
CA ARG A 205 19.75 7.82 -3.14
C ARG A 205 18.85 8.69 -2.28
N LEU A 206 17.55 8.70 -2.51
CA LEU A 206 16.64 9.50 -1.69
C LEU A 206 16.58 8.89 -0.29
N ALA A 207 16.90 9.69 0.73
CA ALA A 207 16.72 9.29 2.12
C ALA A 207 15.22 9.08 2.41
N VAL A 208 14.88 8.07 3.19
CA VAL A 208 13.49 7.79 3.63
C VAL A 208 12.86 9.00 4.32
N ALA A 209 13.65 9.77 5.07
CA ALA A 209 13.19 10.98 5.75
C ALA A 209 12.91 12.17 4.81
N SER A 210 13.18 12.05 3.50
CA SER A 210 12.90 13.09 2.52
C SER A 210 11.46 12.97 1.97
N PRO A 211 10.74 14.08 1.73
CA PRO A 211 9.43 14.03 1.08
C PRO A 211 9.52 13.50 -0.36
N GLN A 212 10.65 13.70 -1.05
CA GLN A 212 10.88 13.18 -2.40
C GLN A 212 10.82 11.65 -2.45
N PHE A 213 11.36 10.96 -1.44
CA PHE A 213 11.25 9.51 -1.32
C PHE A 213 9.79 9.06 -1.35
N TRP A 214 8.95 9.70 -0.52
CA TRP A 214 7.54 9.34 -0.42
C TRP A 214 6.73 9.75 -1.65
N ALA A 215 7.09 10.82 -2.35
CA ALA A 215 6.47 11.17 -3.62
C ALA A 215 6.75 10.11 -4.70
N VAL A 216 7.99 9.59 -4.77
CA VAL A 216 8.32 8.44 -5.63
C VAL A 216 7.57 7.19 -5.17
N MET A 217 7.45 6.97 -3.85
CA MET A 217 6.67 5.85 -3.30
C MET A 217 5.19 5.91 -3.70
N GLN A 218 4.56 7.10 -3.77
CA GLN A 218 3.18 7.23 -4.28
C GLN A 218 3.06 6.70 -5.72
N VAL A 219 4.04 7.00 -6.58
CA VAL A 219 4.09 6.46 -7.95
C VAL A 219 4.30 4.95 -7.94
N ALA A 220 5.25 4.46 -7.12
CA ALA A 220 5.51 3.03 -6.98
C ALA A 220 4.28 2.24 -6.52
N MET A 221 3.49 2.79 -5.59
CA MET A 221 2.22 2.20 -5.13
C MET A 221 1.18 2.13 -6.25
N VAL A 222 1.08 3.16 -7.09
CA VAL A 222 0.18 3.12 -8.27
C VAL A 222 0.63 2.05 -9.27
N VAL A 223 1.94 1.90 -9.50
CA VAL A 223 2.46 0.82 -10.37
C VAL A 223 2.19 -0.55 -9.74
N GLY A 224 2.37 -0.70 -8.43
CA GLY A 224 2.01 -1.91 -7.67
C GLY A 224 0.52 -2.26 -7.81
N PHE A 225 -0.36 -1.26 -7.81
CA PHE A 225 -1.77 -1.46 -8.11
C PHE A 225 -1.97 -2.01 -9.53
N VAL A 226 -1.32 -1.42 -10.52
CA VAL A 226 -1.43 -1.85 -11.93
C VAL A 226 -0.96 -3.30 -12.12
N THR A 227 0.12 -3.71 -11.45
CA THR A 227 0.62 -5.09 -11.53
C THR A 227 -0.24 -6.10 -10.75
N ALA A 228 -0.82 -5.69 -9.63
CA ALA A 228 -1.70 -6.54 -8.83
C ALA A 228 -3.14 -6.64 -9.38
N TYR A 229 -3.58 -5.69 -10.20
CA TYR A 229 -4.92 -5.67 -10.80
C TYR A 229 -5.26 -6.92 -11.62
N PRO A 230 -4.46 -7.33 -12.64
CA PRO A 230 -4.77 -8.52 -13.43
C PRO A 230 -4.73 -9.81 -12.60
N VAL A 231 -3.88 -9.86 -11.58
CA VAL A 231 -3.79 -10.99 -10.65
C VAL A 231 -5.07 -11.11 -9.82
N ASN A 232 -5.56 -9.99 -9.26
CA ASN A 232 -6.82 -9.99 -8.53
C ASN A 232 -8.00 -10.35 -9.44
N TRP A 233 -8.01 -9.86 -10.68
CA TRP A 233 -9.02 -10.24 -11.67
C TRP A 233 -9.04 -11.75 -11.90
N TRP A 234 -7.88 -12.36 -12.11
CA TRP A 234 -7.73 -13.79 -12.30
C TRP A 234 -8.17 -14.59 -11.06
N LEU A 235 -7.73 -14.20 -9.87
CA LEU A 235 -8.06 -14.86 -8.61
C LEU A 235 -9.57 -14.84 -8.32
N ILE A 236 -10.23 -13.71 -8.60
CA ILE A 236 -11.68 -13.58 -8.45
C ILE A 236 -12.40 -14.46 -9.49
N ARG A 237 -11.94 -14.47 -10.74
CA ARG A 237 -12.53 -15.30 -11.80
C ARG A 237 -12.37 -16.79 -11.52
N ALA A 238 -11.28 -17.20 -10.88
CA ALA A 238 -11.00 -18.57 -10.48
C ALA A 238 -11.74 -19.00 -9.20
N GLY A 239 -12.52 -18.11 -8.56
CA GLY A 239 -13.23 -18.40 -7.31
C GLY A 239 -12.34 -18.50 -6.07
N VAL A 240 -11.05 -18.14 -6.20
CA VAL A 240 -10.08 -18.16 -5.09
C VAL A 240 -10.29 -16.95 -4.18
N LYS A 241 -10.54 -15.78 -4.77
CA LYS A 241 -10.78 -14.51 -4.07
C LYS A 241 -12.24 -14.07 -4.22
N GLU A 242 -12.79 -13.50 -3.16
CA GLU A 242 -14.17 -13.02 -3.14
C GLU A 242 -14.37 -11.73 -3.93
N ARG A 243 -15.58 -11.57 -4.46
CA ARG A 243 -16.05 -10.26 -4.94
C ARG A 243 -16.52 -9.44 -3.75
N MET A 244 -15.66 -8.54 -3.29
CA MET A 244 -15.93 -7.60 -2.19
C MET A 244 -16.94 -6.51 -2.57
#